data_AF-A0A833TGN4-F1
#
_entry.id   AF-A0A833TGN4-F1
#
_cell.length_a   1.000
_cell.length_b   1.000
_cell.length_c   1.000
_cell.angle_alpha   90.00
_cell.angle_beta   90.00
_cell.angle_gamma   90.00
#
_symmetry.space_group_name_H-M   'P 1'
#
loop_
_entity.id
_entity.type
_entity.pdbx_description
1 polymer ?
#
loop_
_entity_poly.entity_id
_entity_poly.type
_entity_poly.pdbx_seq_one_letter_code
_entity_poly.pdbx_strand_id
1 'polypeptide(L)'
;MPVAIRLIILNVVHIVFRIQPLLVTHEIMSVEQETKALESLSFEELSLLNERKEALKKEHTAYVDEHPEIKTLLSGFMSALLLEKPQNVVAFAVEHFSAFKPPHTELEPIVIAGPSGVGKGTLINLLLEKFPNTFGFSVSHTTRGPREGEVDGVAYHFTAKDKVLKEIEAGLFLEHAEVHGNVYGTSKRAVQDVQEKGKICILDIDIQGVQQVKKSGIPAKYLFIAPPSMEELETRLRGRATETEDKIQLRVKNAAGELAYGQQPGVFDAILVNQVVDDSFRELVETLKQWYPTVELK
;
A
#
# COMPACT_ATOMS: atom_id res chain seq x y z
N MET A 1 -0.65 29.05 -0.70
CA MET A 1 -1.43 28.50 -1.83
C MET A 1 -2.82 28.12 -1.32
N PRO A 2 -3.90 28.42 -2.06
CA PRO A 2 -5.26 28.14 -1.61
C PRO A 2 -5.48 26.62 -1.50
N VAL A 3 -6.17 26.20 -0.44
CA VAL A 3 -6.46 24.80 -0.07
C VAL A 3 -7.11 24.00 -1.22
N ALA A 4 -7.81 24.66 -2.14
CA ALA A 4 -8.40 24.05 -3.33
C ALA A 4 -7.35 23.50 -4.31
N ILE A 5 -6.20 24.17 -4.49
CA ILE A 5 -5.14 23.72 -5.42
C ILE A 5 -4.45 22.45 -4.90
N ARG A 6 -4.42 22.25 -3.57
CA ARG A 6 -3.83 21.06 -2.93
C ARG A 6 -4.66 19.78 -3.13
N LEU A 7 -6.00 19.87 -3.09
CA LEU A 7 -6.87 18.72 -3.36
C LEU A 7 -6.85 18.29 -4.83
N ILE A 8 -6.63 19.24 -5.73
CA ILE A 8 -6.70 19.04 -7.18
C ILE A 8 -5.44 18.32 -7.70
N ILE A 9 -4.25 18.68 -7.18
CA ILE A 9 -2.99 17.99 -7.53
C ILE A 9 -3.01 16.53 -7.06
N LEU A 10 -3.64 16.25 -5.91
CA LEU A 10 -3.85 14.90 -5.38
C LEU A 10 -4.60 14.01 -6.39
N ASN A 11 -5.72 14.50 -6.95
CA ASN A 11 -6.56 13.74 -7.87
C ASN A 11 -5.89 13.51 -9.23
N VAL A 12 -5.14 14.48 -9.76
CA VAL A 12 -4.49 14.32 -11.07
C VAL A 12 -3.32 13.33 -11.00
N VAL A 13 -2.55 13.33 -9.91
CA VAL A 13 -1.52 12.30 -9.69
C VAL A 13 -2.15 10.93 -9.43
N HIS A 14 -3.30 10.87 -8.76
CA HIS A 14 -4.04 9.63 -8.56
C HIS A 14 -4.52 9.00 -9.89
N ILE A 15 -4.86 9.81 -10.90
CA ILE A 15 -5.24 9.35 -12.24
C ILE A 15 -4.01 8.82 -12.99
N VAL A 16 -2.88 9.55 -12.97
CA VAL A 16 -1.65 9.09 -13.62
C VAL A 16 -1.13 7.78 -13.00
N PHE A 17 -1.23 7.62 -11.67
CA PHE A 17 -0.85 6.38 -10.98
C PHE A 17 -1.90 5.27 -11.03
N ARG A 18 -3.19 5.55 -11.29
CA ARG A 18 -4.20 4.51 -11.59
C ARG A 18 -4.03 3.90 -12.97
N ILE A 19 -3.39 4.61 -13.89
CA ILE A 19 -3.10 4.12 -15.24
C ILE A 19 -1.84 3.24 -15.24
N GLN A 20 -0.95 3.37 -14.25
CA GLN A 20 0.27 2.57 -14.13
C GLN A 20 0.02 1.04 -14.04
N PRO A 21 -0.95 0.53 -13.26
CA PRO A 21 -1.29 -0.90 -13.26
C PRO A 21 -2.03 -1.36 -14.52
N LEU A 22 -2.83 -0.48 -15.14
CA LEU A 22 -3.56 -0.79 -16.39
C LEU A 22 -2.63 -0.89 -17.60
N LEU A 23 -1.50 -0.19 -17.60
CA LEU A 23 -0.48 -0.30 -18.65
C LEU A 23 0.47 -1.49 -18.48
N VAL A 24 0.48 -2.15 -17.31
CA VAL A 24 1.48 -3.19 -16.97
C VAL A 24 0.89 -4.61 -16.86
N THR A 25 -0.43 -4.78 -16.93
CA THR A 25 -1.08 -6.12 -16.81
C THR A 25 -1.91 -6.55 -18.01
N HIS A 26 -1.95 -5.77 -19.09
CA HIS A 26 -2.33 -6.31 -20.39
C HIS A 26 -1.06 -6.56 -21.18
N GLU A 27 -0.81 -7.84 -21.52
CA GLU A 27 -0.08 -8.15 -22.74
C GLU A 27 -0.65 -7.21 -23.81
N ILE A 28 0.20 -6.32 -24.34
CA ILE A 28 -0.16 -5.52 -25.50
C ILE A 28 -0.41 -6.55 -26.59
N MET A 29 -1.66 -6.96 -26.75
CA MET A 29 -2.08 -7.76 -27.88
C MET A 29 -1.59 -7.01 -29.11
N SER A 30 -0.89 -7.70 -30.00
CA SER A 30 -0.48 -7.03 -31.23
C SER A 30 -1.74 -6.52 -31.93
N VAL A 31 -1.64 -5.38 -32.62
CA VAL A 31 -2.77 -4.81 -33.38
C VAL A 31 -3.43 -5.90 -34.25
N GLU A 32 -2.65 -6.85 -34.77
CA GLU A 32 -3.11 -8.02 -35.52
C GLU A 32 -3.95 -9.04 -34.70
N GLN A 33 -3.63 -9.26 -33.42
CA GLN A 33 -4.40 -10.13 -32.53
C GLN A 33 -5.73 -9.49 -32.11
N GLU A 34 -5.74 -8.19 -31.83
CA GLU A 34 -6.99 -7.43 -31.58
C GLU A 34 -7.90 -7.47 -32.81
N THR A 35 -7.33 -7.32 -34.00
CA THR A 35 -8.09 -7.30 -35.26
C THR A 35 -8.74 -8.66 -35.51
N LYS A 36 -8.02 -9.77 -35.28
CA LYS A 36 -8.56 -11.13 -35.40
C LYS A 36 -9.65 -11.46 -34.37
N ALA A 37 -9.54 -10.93 -33.16
CA ALA A 37 -10.55 -11.13 -32.12
C ALA A 37 -11.84 -10.34 -32.41
N LEU A 38 -11.74 -9.20 -33.09
CA LEU A 38 -12.88 -8.40 -33.54
C LEU A 38 -13.60 -9.02 -34.74
N GLU A 39 -12.87 -9.71 -35.61
CA GLU A 39 -13.41 -10.38 -36.81
C GLU A 39 -14.22 -11.66 -36.51
N SER A 40 -14.05 -12.25 -35.32
CA SER A 40 -14.76 -13.47 -34.90
C SER A 40 -16.07 -13.21 -34.14
N LEU A 41 -16.39 -11.95 -33.86
CA LEU A 41 -17.59 -11.55 -33.12
C LEU A 41 -18.81 -11.52 -34.03
N SER A 42 -19.96 -11.92 -33.47
CA SER A 42 -21.25 -11.76 -34.14
C SER A 42 -21.63 -10.28 -34.26
N PHE A 43 -22.55 -9.99 -35.18
CA PHE A 43 -23.05 -8.63 -35.40
C PHE A 43 -23.70 -8.03 -34.14
N GLU A 44 -24.41 -8.84 -33.34
CA GLU A 44 -24.99 -8.41 -32.07
C GLU A 44 -23.92 -8.07 -31.03
N GLU A 45 -22.88 -8.89 -30.91
CA GLU A 45 -21.77 -8.63 -29.99
C GLU A 45 -20.98 -7.37 -30.38
N LEU A 46 -20.73 -7.16 -31.67
CA LEU A 46 -20.09 -5.94 -32.19
C LEU A 46 -20.94 -4.69 -31.93
N SER A 47 -22.26 -4.79 -32.07
CA SER A 47 -23.18 -3.68 -31.76
C SER A 47 -23.12 -3.31 -30.28
N LEU A 48 -23.20 -4.32 -29.40
CA LEU A 48 -23.16 -4.11 -27.95
C LEU A 48 -21.81 -3.52 -27.50
N LEU A 49 -20.71 -3.99 -28.11
CA LEU A 49 -19.36 -3.53 -27.82
C LEU A 49 -19.16 -2.07 -28.28
N ASN A 50 -19.70 -1.70 -29.44
CA ASN A 50 -19.68 -0.31 -29.91
C ASN A 50 -20.51 0.62 -29.03
N GLU A 51 -21.71 0.21 -28.62
CA GLU A 51 -22.53 0.98 -27.67
C GLU A 51 -21.80 1.19 -26.34
N ARG A 52 -21.14 0.13 -25.82
CA ARG A 52 -20.35 0.23 -24.60
C ARG A 52 -19.13 1.15 -24.77
N LYS A 53 -18.46 1.10 -25.92
CA LYS A 53 -17.31 1.96 -26.26
C LYS A 53 -17.71 3.43 -26.33
N GLU A 54 -18.84 3.74 -26.95
CA GLU A 54 -19.38 5.11 -27.01
C GLU A 54 -19.81 5.61 -25.62
N ALA A 55 -20.46 4.76 -24.83
CA ALA A 55 -20.82 5.10 -23.45
C ALA A 55 -19.58 5.42 -22.59
N LEU A 56 -18.54 4.57 -22.66
CA LEU A 56 -17.27 4.79 -21.97
C LEU A 56 -16.55 6.05 -22.43
N LYS A 57 -16.55 6.32 -23.74
CA LYS A 57 -15.95 7.53 -24.30
C LYS A 57 -16.67 8.78 -23.79
N LYS A 58 -18.00 8.75 -23.72
CA LYS A 58 -18.81 9.84 -23.18
C LYS A 58 -18.56 10.06 -21.68
N GLU A 59 -18.46 8.98 -20.90
CA GLU A 59 -18.11 9.03 -19.48
C GLU A 59 -16.71 9.63 -19.26
N HIS A 60 -15.71 9.19 -20.04
CA HIS A 60 -14.36 9.76 -20.00
C HIS A 60 -14.33 11.24 -20.38
N THR A 61 -15.04 11.64 -21.44
CA THR A 61 -15.13 13.05 -21.84
C THR A 61 -15.79 13.89 -20.76
N ALA A 62 -16.91 13.44 -20.19
CA ALA A 62 -17.56 14.13 -19.08
C ALA A 62 -16.62 14.29 -17.87
N TYR A 63 -15.89 13.24 -17.50
CA TYR A 63 -14.91 13.30 -16.42
C TYR A 63 -13.80 14.31 -16.70
N VAL A 64 -13.25 14.36 -17.91
CA VAL A 64 -12.21 15.33 -18.30
C VAL A 64 -12.75 16.76 -18.33
N ASP A 65 -13.99 16.95 -18.77
CA ASP A 65 -14.65 18.27 -18.81
C ASP A 65 -14.98 18.78 -17.40
N GLU A 66 -15.33 17.89 -16.47
CA GLU A 66 -15.53 18.20 -15.05
C GLU A 66 -14.21 18.52 -14.31
N HIS A 67 -13.05 18.15 -14.87
CA HIS A 67 -11.72 18.31 -14.26
C HIS A 67 -10.78 19.08 -15.21
N PRO A 68 -10.97 20.41 -15.40
CA PRO A 68 -10.20 21.23 -16.33
C PRO A 68 -8.67 21.25 -16.07
N GLU A 69 -8.25 20.92 -14.85
CA GLU A 69 -6.86 20.66 -14.48
C GLU A 69 -6.22 19.52 -15.27
N ILE A 70 -6.97 18.45 -15.60
CA ILE A 70 -6.47 17.31 -16.38
C ILE A 70 -6.13 17.78 -17.78
N LYS A 71 -7.02 18.57 -18.40
CA LYS A 71 -6.80 19.14 -19.73
C LYS A 71 -5.58 20.05 -19.76
N THR A 72 -5.40 20.84 -18.71
CA THR A 72 -4.23 21.73 -18.57
C THR A 72 -2.94 20.94 -18.45
N LEU A 73 -2.93 19.90 -17.60
CA LEU A 73 -1.78 19.04 -17.38
C LEU A 73 -1.40 18.23 -18.64
N LEU A 74 -2.39 17.66 -19.32
CA LEU A 74 -2.18 16.95 -20.59
C LEU A 74 -1.70 17.91 -21.69
N SER A 75 -2.26 19.11 -21.79
CA SER A 75 -1.80 20.10 -22.75
C SER A 75 -0.34 20.49 -22.52
N GLY A 76 0.06 20.72 -21.26
CA GLY A 76 1.44 21.04 -20.90
C GLY A 76 2.40 19.91 -21.28
N PHE A 77 2.04 18.67 -20.98
CA PHE A 77 2.82 17.50 -21.36
C PHE A 77 2.92 17.32 -22.88
N MET A 78 1.81 17.44 -23.60
CA MET A 78 1.79 17.34 -25.06
C MET A 78 2.65 18.44 -25.72
N SER A 79 2.62 19.66 -25.19
CA SER A 79 3.51 20.74 -25.64
C SER A 79 4.99 20.40 -25.41
N ALA A 80 5.34 19.89 -24.23
CA ALA A 80 6.71 19.49 -23.92
C ALA A 80 7.19 18.33 -24.81
N LEU A 81 6.33 17.33 -25.04
CA LEU A 81 6.62 16.17 -25.88
C LEU A 81 6.86 16.56 -27.35
N LEU A 82 6.07 17.49 -27.89
CA LEU A 82 6.24 18.01 -29.25
C LEU A 82 7.49 18.87 -29.40
N LEU A 83 7.91 19.54 -28.33
CA LEU A 83 9.09 20.40 -28.32
C LEU A 83 10.39 19.58 -28.21
N GLU A 84 10.44 18.66 -27.26
CA GLU A 84 11.66 17.92 -26.91
C GLU A 84 11.86 16.65 -27.74
N LYS A 85 10.76 16.08 -28.27
CA LYS A 85 10.76 14.87 -29.12
C LYS A 85 11.65 13.74 -28.55
N PRO A 86 11.44 13.34 -27.28
CA PRO A 86 12.26 12.33 -26.63
C PRO A 86 12.16 10.98 -27.35
N GLN A 87 13.26 10.23 -27.40
CA GLN A 87 13.26 8.86 -27.95
C GLN A 87 12.43 7.89 -27.08
N ASN A 88 12.42 8.11 -25.76
CA ASN A 88 11.62 7.34 -24.82
C ASN A 88 10.57 8.24 -24.17
N VAL A 89 9.37 8.23 -24.76
CA VAL A 89 8.21 8.99 -24.29
C VAL A 89 7.78 8.58 -22.88
N VAL A 90 7.92 7.31 -22.50
CA VAL A 90 7.50 6.81 -21.18
C VAL A 90 8.43 7.36 -20.09
N ALA A 91 9.74 7.28 -20.27
CA ALA A 91 10.70 7.85 -19.33
C ALA A 91 10.52 9.37 -19.20
N PHE A 92 10.28 10.05 -20.33
CA PHE A 92 10.00 11.48 -20.35
C PHE A 92 8.72 11.85 -19.60
N ALA A 93 7.65 11.06 -19.73
CA ALA A 93 6.41 11.28 -18.99
C ALA A 93 6.63 11.15 -17.47
N VAL A 94 7.38 10.13 -17.04
CA VAL A 94 7.71 9.92 -15.62
C VAL A 94 8.45 11.14 -15.06
N GLU A 95 9.43 11.66 -15.79
CA GLU A 95 10.19 12.84 -15.39
C GLU A 95 9.31 14.10 -15.40
N HIS A 96 8.57 14.36 -16.48
CA HIS A 96 7.70 15.52 -16.62
C HIS A 96 6.66 15.59 -15.51
N PHE A 97 6.05 14.46 -15.14
CA PHE A 97 5.04 14.40 -14.10
C PHE A 97 5.61 14.28 -12.68
N SER A 98 6.90 14.00 -12.52
CA SER A 98 7.55 13.93 -11.20
C SER A 98 7.45 15.23 -10.42
N ALA A 99 7.44 16.38 -11.12
CA ALA A 99 7.28 17.72 -10.55
C ALA A 99 5.89 18.00 -9.98
N PHE A 100 4.88 17.19 -10.36
CA PHE A 100 3.51 17.32 -9.88
C PHE A 100 3.20 16.41 -8.70
N LYS A 101 4.19 15.68 -8.17
CA LYS A 101 4.03 14.87 -6.94
C LYS A 101 3.41 15.74 -5.83
N PRO A 102 2.32 15.27 -5.18
CA PRO A 102 1.74 16.04 -4.10
C PRO A 102 2.75 16.19 -2.96
N PRO A 103 2.77 17.34 -2.27
CA PRO A 103 3.84 17.76 -1.35
C PRO A 103 4.06 16.85 -0.13
N HIS A 104 3.26 15.79 0.00
CA HIS A 104 3.31 14.82 1.09
C HIS A 104 3.71 13.39 0.64
N THR A 105 4.09 13.21 -0.64
CA THR A 105 4.60 11.92 -1.15
C THR A 105 6.08 11.65 -0.86
N GLU A 106 6.76 12.55 -0.13
CA GLU A 106 8.18 12.38 0.21
C GLU A 106 8.42 11.54 1.48
N LEU A 107 7.39 11.30 2.29
CA LEU A 107 7.51 10.47 3.49
C LEU A 107 7.28 9.00 3.14
N GLU A 108 8.38 8.27 3.00
CA GLU A 108 8.38 6.82 2.81
C GLU A 108 7.59 6.15 3.95
N PRO A 109 6.64 5.25 3.66
CA PRO A 109 5.98 4.47 4.69
C PRO A 109 6.97 3.62 5.48
N ILE A 110 6.61 3.30 6.73
CA ILE A 110 7.32 2.32 7.55
C ILE A 110 6.55 0.99 7.57
N VAL A 111 7.24 -0.06 7.16
CA VAL A 111 6.80 -1.44 7.29
C VAL A 111 7.38 -2.00 8.58
N ILE A 112 6.51 -2.38 9.51
CA ILE A 112 6.87 -3.02 10.77
C ILE A 112 6.44 -4.48 10.68
N ALA A 113 7.40 -5.38 10.75
CA ALA A 113 7.17 -6.82 10.76
C ALA A 113 7.85 -7.46 11.96
N GLY A 114 7.48 -8.69 12.29
CA GLY A 114 8.00 -9.40 13.45
C GLY A 114 7.03 -10.48 13.91
N PRO A 115 7.49 -11.47 14.69
CA PRO A 115 6.66 -12.59 15.04
C PRO A 115 5.44 -12.18 15.88
N SER A 116 4.40 -13.01 15.83
CA SER A 116 3.23 -12.80 16.66
C SER A 116 3.61 -12.84 18.15
N GLY A 117 3.08 -11.91 18.94
CA GLY A 117 3.40 -11.81 20.38
C GLY A 117 4.63 -10.96 20.72
N VAL A 118 5.42 -10.53 19.73
CA VAL A 118 6.65 -9.76 19.98
C VAL A 118 6.42 -8.36 20.55
N GLY A 119 5.22 -7.79 20.37
CA GLY A 119 4.84 -6.47 20.93
C GLY A 119 4.70 -5.34 19.89
N LYS A 120 4.61 -5.64 18.60
CA LYS A 120 4.41 -4.65 17.52
C LYS A 120 3.27 -3.67 17.80
N GLY A 121 2.07 -4.21 18.06
CA GLY A 121 0.88 -3.39 18.32
C GLY A 121 1.06 -2.44 19.51
N THR A 122 1.78 -2.85 20.56
CA THR A 122 2.10 -1.99 21.70
C THR A 122 2.97 -0.81 21.28
N LEU A 123 4.06 -1.06 20.54
CA LEU A 123 4.96 -0.01 20.06
C LEU A 123 4.27 0.92 19.04
N ILE A 124 3.45 0.37 18.15
CA ILE A 124 2.68 1.12 17.16
C ILE A 124 1.67 2.04 17.86
N ASN A 125 0.93 1.53 18.84
CA ASN A 125 -0.03 2.34 19.60
C ASN A 125 0.68 3.48 20.34
N LEU A 126 1.81 3.21 21.00
CA LEU A 126 2.61 4.25 21.64
C LEU A 126 3.09 5.32 20.65
N LEU A 127 3.44 4.92 19.42
CA LEU A 127 3.85 5.84 18.37
C LEU A 127 2.69 6.74 17.91
N LEU A 128 1.51 6.16 17.69
CA LEU A 128 0.29 6.87 17.30
C LEU A 128 -0.21 7.79 18.42
N GLU A 129 -0.08 7.39 19.68
CA GLU A 129 -0.48 8.19 20.84
C GLU A 129 0.47 9.37 21.07
N LYS A 130 1.78 9.17 20.98
CA LYS A 130 2.77 10.23 21.21
C LYS A 130 2.89 11.19 20.02
N PHE A 131 2.73 10.69 18.80
CA PHE A 131 2.95 11.46 17.58
C PHE A 131 1.74 11.38 16.61
N PRO A 132 0.52 11.73 17.07
CA PRO A 132 -0.72 11.53 16.30
C PRO A 132 -0.79 12.37 15.03
N ASN A 133 -0.03 13.47 14.97
CA ASN A 133 0.04 14.35 13.79
C ASN A 133 1.12 13.92 12.80
N THR A 134 1.99 13.00 13.19
CA THR A 134 3.15 12.59 12.40
C THR A 134 2.94 11.22 11.76
N PHE A 135 2.33 10.27 12.48
CA PHE A 135 2.09 8.93 11.97
C PHE A 135 0.61 8.64 11.79
N GLY A 136 0.31 7.81 10.79
CA GLY A 136 -1.01 7.22 10.60
C GLY A 136 -0.90 5.73 10.34
N PHE A 137 -1.88 4.98 10.81
CA PHE A 137 -1.94 3.54 10.60
C PHE A 137 -2.67 3.22 9.29
N SER A 138 -2.11 2.32 8.49
CA SER A 138 -2.80 1.78 7.32
C SER A 138 -3.85 0.76 7.76
N VAL A 139 -5.12 1.11 7.62
CA VAL A 139 -6.22 0.19 7.95
C VAL A 139 -6.33 -0.84 6.83
N SER A 140 -5.94 -2.09 7.10
CA SER A 140 -6.01 -3.18 6.14
C SER A 140 -7.46 -3.60 5.85
N HIS A 141 -7.67 -4.29 4.75
CA HIS A 141 -8.94 -4.92 4.40
C HIS A 141 -8.99 -6.34 4.94
N THR A 142 -10.18 -6.82 5.28
CA THR A 142 -10.41 -8.24 5.58
C THR A 142 -11.77 -8.72 5.07
N THR A 143 -11.82 -9.99 4.68
CA THR A 143 -13.08 -10.68 4.29
C THR A 143 -13.75 -11.38 5.46
N ARG A 144 -13.13 -11.39 6.63
CA ARG A 144 -13.74 -11.87 7.87
C ARG A 144 -14.84 -10.88 8.30
N GLY A 145 -15.92 -11.35 8.93
CA GLY A 145 -16.86 -10.45 9.59
C GLY A 145 -16.24 -9.74 10.82
N PRO A 146 -16.72 -8.55 11.20
CA PRO A 146 -16.27 -7.86 12.41
C PRO A 146 -16.54 -8.70 13.68
N ARG A 147 -15.59 -8.67 14.62
CA ARG A 147 -15.80 -9.16 15.99
C ARG A 147 -16.49 -8.08 16.83
N GLU A 148 -17.01 -8.49 17.99
CA GLU A 148 -17.57 -7.55 18.97
C GLU A 148 -16.55 -6.47 19.34
N GLY A 149 -16.95 -5.21 19.16
CA GLY A 149 -16.11 -4.03 19.40
C GLY A 149 -15.21 -3.59 18.22
N GLU A 150 -15.10 -4.37 17.14
CA GLU A 150 -14.38 -3.93 15.93
C GLU A 150 -15.26 -2.96 15.12
N VAL A 151 -14.69 -1.81 14.73
CA VAL A 151 -15.35 -0.78 13.93
C VAL A 151 -14.75 -0.74 12.53
N ASP A 152 -15.60 -0.71 11.50
CA ASP A 152 -15.20 -0.59 10.10
C ASP A 152 -14.43 0.72 9.84
N GLY A 153 -13.34 0.63 9.09
CA GLY A 153 -12.44 1.75 8.84
C GLY A 153 -11.56 2.18 10.03
N VAL A 154 -11.66 1.47 11.16
CA VAL A 154 -10.77 1.64 12.32
C VAL A 154 -9.94 0.38 12.53
N ALA A 155 -10.60 -0.77 12.71
CA ALA A 155 -9.92 -2.04 12.90
C ALA A 155 -9.49 -2.64 11.55
N TYR A 156 -10.44 -2.74 10.62
CA TYR A 156 -10.26 -3.18 9.25
C TYR A 156 -11.30 -2.50 8.35
N HIS A 157 -11.07 -2.53 7.05
CA HIS A 157 -12.12 -2.40 6.06
C HIS A 157 -12.75 -3.78 5.82
N PHE A 158 -13.95 -4.00 6.37
CA PHE A 158 -14.70 -5.24 6.22
C PHE A 158 -15.33 -5.30 4.84
N THR A 159 -14.82 -6.19 3.99
CA THR A 159 -15.14 -6.19 2.56
C THR A 159 -15.52 -7.57 2.05
N ALA A 160 -16.39 -7.62 1.04
CA ALA A 160 -16.79 -8.87 0.42
C ALA A 160 -15.60 -9.56 -0.28
N LYS A 161 -15.50 -10.90 -0.14
CA LYS A 161 -14.35 -11.67 -0.66
C LYS A 161 -14.16 -11.51 -2.16
N ASP A 162 -15.25 -11.60 -2.92
CA ASP A 162 -15.35 -11.40 -4.35
C ASP A 162 -14.94 -10.00 -4.81
N LYS A 163 -15.17 -8.96 -4.00
CA LYS A 163 -14.66 -7.61 -4.27
C LYS A 163 -13.14 -7.53 -4.08
N VAL A 164 -12.64 -8.01 -2.94
CA VAL A 164 -11.20 -7.98 -2.61
C VAL A 164 -10.39 -8.75 -3.65
N LEU A 165 -10.85 -9.93 -4.06
CA LEU A 165 -10.16 -10.74 -5.07
C LEU A 165 -10.05 -10.02 -6.42
N LYS A 166 -11.12 -9.38 -6.89
CA LYS A 166 -11.09 -8.56 -8.12
C LYS A 166 -10.13 -7.39 -8.03
N GLU A 167 -10.09 -6.72 -6.88
CA GLU A 167 -9.19 -5.58 -6.66
C GLU A 167 -7.72 -6.02 -6.53
N ILE A 168 -7.45 -7.20 -5.98
CA ILE A 168 -6.13 -7.84 -5.99
C ILE A 168 -5.70 -8.13 -7.43
N GLU A 169 -6.56 -8.76 -8.24
CA GLU A 169 -6.29 -9.05 -9.66
C GLU A 169 -6.03 -7.76 -10.46
N ALA A 170 -6.74 -6.67 -10.14
CA ALA A 170 -6.51 -5.35 -10.73
C ALA A 170 -5.25 -4.63 -10.21
N GLY A 171 -4.44 -5.26 -9.36
CA GLY A 171 -3.20 -4.69 -8.83
C GLY A 171 -3.40 -3.50 -7.90
N LEU A 172 -4.55 -3.41 -7.23
CA LEU A 172 -4.88 -2.31 -6.30
C LEU A 172 -4.35 -2.53 -4.87
N PHE A 173 -3.84 -3.72 -4.59
CA PHE A 173 -3.24 -4.09 -3.31
C PHE A 173 -1.72 -4.04 -3.34
N LEU A 174 -1.12 -3.63 -2.22
CA LEU A 174 0.33 -3.68 -1.99
C LEU A 174 0.79 -5.06 -1.56
N GLU A 175 -0.01 -5.67 -0.70
CA GLU A 175 0.17 -7.01 -0.20
C GLU A 175 -1.18 -7.61 0.16
N HIS A 176 -1.25 -8.93 0.10
CA HIS A 176 -2.37 -9.69 0.62
C HIS A 176 -1.93 -11.08 1.09
N ALA A 177 -2.70 -11.65 2.01
CA ALA A 177 -2.52 -13.02 2.50
C ALA A 177 -3.88 -13.68 2.76
N GLU A 178 -3.96 -14.99 2.54
CA GLU A 178 -5.11 -15.78 2.98
C GLU A 178 -4.78 -16.50 4.29
N VAL A 179 -5.54 -16.15 5.34
CA VAL A 179 -5.34 -16.68 6.68
C VAL A 179 -6.66 -17.28 7.16
N HIS A 180 -6.66 -18.59 7.40
CA HIS A 180 -7.84 -19.35 7.83
C HIS A 180 -9.08 -19.10 6.94
N GLY A 181 -8.90 -19.09 5.61
CA GLY A 181 -9.96 -18.91 4.62
C GLY A 181 -10.45 -17.47 4.40
N ASN A 182 -9.91 -16.52 5.16
CA ASN A 182 -10.18 -15.09 5.01
C ASN A 182 -8.99 -14.40 4.35
N VAL A 183 -9.27 -13.47 3.44
CA VAL A 183 -8.25 -12.63 2.82
C VAL A 183 -8.03 -11.42 3.70
N TYR A 184 -6.77 -11.07 3.90
CA TYR A 184 -6.30 -9.83 4.50
C TYR A 184 -5.40 -9.13 3.48
N GLY A 185 -5.39 -7.80 3.47
CA GLY A 185 -4.44 -7.09 2.62
C GLY A 185 -4.50 -5.58 2.76
N THR A 186 -3.42 -4.93 2.37
CA THR A 186 -3.27 -3.49 2.43
C THR A 186 -3.41 -2.90 1.04
N SER A 187 -4.43 -2.07 0.83
CA SER A 187 -4.65 -1.42 -0.47
C SER A 187 -3.69 -0.25 -0.68
N LYS A 188 -3.35 0.03 -1.94
CA LYS A 188 -2.58 1.24 -2.31
C LYS A 188 -3.28 2.51 -1.82
N ARG A 189 -4.61 2.53 -1.88
CA ARG A 189 -5.43 3.66 -1.40
C ARG A 189 -5.29 3.87 0.11
N ALA A 190 -5.26 2.81 0.93
CA ALA A 190 -5.11 2.94 2.38
C ALA A 190 -3.80 3.65 2.77
N VAL A 191 -2.72 3.36 2.04
CA VAL A 191 -1.44 4.06 2.24
C VAL A 191 -1.52 5.51 1.75
N GLN A 192 -2.10 5.74 0.58
CA GLN A 192 -2.30 7.08 0.02
C GLN A 192 -3.14 7.96 0.95
N ASP A 193 -4.23 7.46 1.52
CA ASP A 193 -5.09 8.19 2.46
C ASP A 193 -4.32 8.74 3.68
N VAL A 194 -3.29 8.02 4.13
CA VAL A 194 -2.44 8.47 5.25
C VAL A 194 -1.42 9.50 4.76
N GLN A 195 -0.77 9.24 3.63
CA GLN A 195 0.23 10.15 3.05
C GLN A 195 -0.40 11.49 2.64
N GLU A 196 -1.61 11.48 2.09
CA GLU A 196 -2.38 12.68 1.73
C GLU A 196 -2.65 13.61 2.92
N LYS A 197 -2.66 13.06 4.14
CA LYS A 197 -2.78 13.81 5.39
C LYS A 197 -1.43 14.35 5.90
N GLY A 198 -0.35 14.16 5.15
CA GLY A 198 0.99 14.61 5.55
C GLY A 198 1.65 13.73 6.61
N LYS A 199 1.21 12.47 6.77
CA LYS A 199 1.69 11.56 7.81
C LYS A 199 2.54 10.44 7.23
N ILE A 200 3.49 9.95 8.02
CA ILE A 200 4.22 8.71 7.76
C ILE A 200 3.24 7.55 7.97
N CYS A 201 3.04 6.75 6.92
CA CYS A 201 2.14 5.60 6.98
C CYS A 201 2.84 4.39 7.62
N ILE A 202 2.21 3.81 8.63
CA ILE A 202 2.65 2.57 9.29
C ILE A 202 1.89 1.39 8.67
N LEU A 203 2.63 0.36 8.25
CA LEU A 203 2.09 -0.92 7.82
C LEU A 203 2.54 -2.00 8.83
N ASP A 204 1.59 -2.64 9.50
CA ASP A 204 1.83 -3.83 10.34
C ASP A 204 1.49 -5.07 9.52
N ILE A 205 2.51 -5.69 8.93
CA ILE A 205 2.35 -6.83 8.00
C ILE A 205 3.31 -7.96 8.37
N ASP A 206 2.97 -9.17 7.96
CA ASP A 206 3.81 -10.35 8.16
C ASP A 206 4.96 -10.43 7.14
N ILE A 207 5.77 -11.49 7.24
CA ILE A 207 6.89 -11.73 6.33
C ILE A 207 6.46 -11.90 4.87
N GLN A 208 5.30 -12.51 4.62
CA GLN A 208 4.77 -12.65 3.27
C GLN A 208 4.39 -11.29 2.70
N GLY A 209 3.81 -10.41 3.53
CA GLY A 209 3.52 -9.03 3.19
C GLY A 209 4.78 -8.24 2.86
N VAL A 210 5.83 -8.35 3.69
CA VAL A 210 7.13 -7.68 3.45
C VAL A 210 7.70 -8.05 2.07
N GLN A 211 7.65 -9.33 1.70
CA GLN A 211 8.13 -9.79 0.39
C GLN A 211 7.32 -9.17 -0.77
N GLN A 212 6.01 -9.03 -0.61
CA GLN A 212 5.14 -8.43 -1.63
C GLN A 212 5.40 -6.92 -1.77
N VAL A 213 5.49 -6.19 -0.64
CA VAL A 213 5.78 -4.76 -0.66
C VAL A 213 7.15 -4.48 -1.29
N LYS A 214 8.17 -5.28 -0.99
CA LYS A 214 9.49 -5.16 -1.67
C LYS A 214 9.41 -5.39 -3.18
N LYS A 215 8.62 -6.39 -3.62
CA LYS A 215 8.40 -6.65 -5.06
C LYS A 215 7.61 -5.54 -5.75
N SER A 216 6.79 -4.80 -5.02
CA SER A 216 5.99 -3.70 -5.58
C SER A 216 6.84 -2.50 -6.04
N GLY A 217 8.09 -2.40 -5.59
CA GLY A 217 9.00 -1.30 -5.92
C GLY A 217 8.68 0.02 -5.20
N ILE A 218 7.74 0.03 -4.27
CA ILE A 218 7.45 1.21 -3.46
C ILE A 218 8.58 1.42 -2.45
N PRO A 219 9.18 2.62 -2.40
CA PRO A 219 10.17 2.94 -1.39
C PRO A 219 9.49 2.95 -0.01
N ALA A 220 10.03 2.17 0.91
CA ALA A 220 9.55 2.04 2.27
C ALA A 220 10.75 1.77 3.19
N LYS A 221 10.63 2.15 4.46
CA LYS A 221 11.56 1.75 5.51
C LYS A 221 11.07 0.47 6.16
N TYR A 222 11.96 -0.49 6.34
CA TYR A 222 11.64 -1.82 6.85
C TYR A 222 12.24 -2.01 8.24
N LEU A 223 11.38 -2.11 9.25
CA LEU A 223 11.75 -2.39 10.63
C LEU A 223 11.29 -3.79 11.03
N PHE A 224 12.23 -4.61 11.51
CA PHE A 224 11.90 -5.90 12.11
C PHE A 224 11.92 -5.80 13.63
N ILE A 225 10.85 -6.21 14.29
CA ILE A 225 10.77 -6.32 15.74
C ILE A 225 11.08 -7.76 16.14
N ALA A 226 12.18 -7.97 16.84
CA ALA A 226 12.61 -9.27 17.34
C ALA A 226 12.34 -9.41 18.85
N PRO A 227 12.02 -10.62 19.36
CA PRO A 227 12.05 -10.90 20.78
C PRO A 227 13.50 -11.04 21.27
N PRO A 228 13.77 -10.87 22.57
CA PRO A 228 15.11 -11.08 23.13
C PRO A 228 15.54 -12.56 23.06
N SER A 229 14.58 -13.47 23.22
CA SER A 229 14.77 -14.90 23.00
C SER A 229 13.47 -15.58 22.57
N MET A 230 13.58 -16.82 22.09
CA MET A 230 12.41 -17.66 21.80
C MET A 230 11.63 -18.01 23.07
N GLU A 231 12.32 -18.25 24.19
CA GLU A 231 11.65 -18.55 25.46
C GLU A 231 10.82 -17.36 25.97
N GLU A 232 11.34 -16.13 25.81
CA GLU A 232 10.60 -14.92 26.16
C GLU A 232 9.36 -14.74 25.27
N LEU A 233 9.48 -15.00 23.97
CA LEU A 233 8.37 -14.93 23.04
C LEU A 233 7.26 -15.92 23.41
N GLU A 234 7.64 -17.17 23.70
CA GLU A 234 6.70 -18.20 24.13
C GLU A 234 6.02 -17.81 25.45
N THR A 235 6.79 -17.29 26.40
CA THR A 235 6.25 -16.81 27.69
C THR A 235 5.22 -15.70 27.48
N ARG A 236 5.47 -14.75 26.58
CA ARG A 236 4.52 -13.68 26.21
C ARG A 236 3.26 -14.21 25.53
N LEU A 237 3.39 -15.21 24.66
CA LEU A 237 2.23 -15.84 24.00
C LEU A 237 1.33 -16.57 25.01
N ARG A 238 1.93 -17.35 25.92
CA ARG A 238 1.23 -18.04 27.01
C ARG A 238 0.56 -17.07 27.98
N GLY A 239 1.24 -15.99 28.35
CA GLY A 239 0.76 -14.99 29.30
C GLY A 239 -0.52 -14.25 28.86
N ARG A 240 -0.87 -14.25 27.57
CA ARG A 240 -2.11 -13.63 27.07
C ARG A 240 -3.37 -14.43 27.43
N ALA A 241 -3.25 -15.73 27.74
CA ALA A 241 -4.37 -16.61 28.10
C ALA A 241 -5.58 -16.61 27.12
N THR A 242 -5.39 -16.17 25.88
CA THR A 242 -6.45 -16.05 24.86
C THR A 242 -6.49 -17.24 23.90
N GLU A 243 -5.53 -18.16 23.97
CA GLU A 243 -5.30 -19.21 22.97
C GLU A 243 -5.07 -20.57 23.60
N THR A 244 -5.40 -21.63 22.86
CA THR A 244 -5.14 -23.03 23.25
C THR A 244 -3.67 -23.38 23.08
N GLU A 245 -3.20 -24.39 23.81
CA GLU A 245 -1.81 -24.87 23.73
C GLU A 245 -1.37 -25.16 22.28
N ASP A 246 -2.21 -25.86 21.50
CA ASP A 246 -1.92 -26.19 20.10
C ASP A 246 -1.69 -24.94 19.22
N LYS A 247 -2.44 -23.86 19.48
CA LYS A 247 -2.27 -22.58 18.76
C LYS A 247 -1.00 -21.87 19.17
N ILE A 248 -0.62 -21.95 20.44
CA ILE A 248 0.63 -21.38 20.96
C ILE A 248 1.82 -22.07 20.28
N GLN A 249 1.84 -23.40 20.28
CA GLN A 249 2.90 -24.18 19.64
C GLN A 249 3.02 -23.88 18.13
N LEU A 250 1.88 -23.73 17.44
CA LEU A 250 1.88 -23.32 16.03
C LEU A 250 2.51 -21.93 15.84
N ARG A 251 2.19 -20.96 16.69
CA ARG A 251 2.78 -19.61 16.63
C ARG A 251 4.27 -19.61 16.93
N VAL A 252 4.71 -20.36 17.94
CA VAL A 252 6.13 -20.51 18.29
C VAL A 252 6.91 -21.13 17.11
N LYS A 253 6.35 -22.17 16.48
CA LYS A 253 6.93 -22.78 15.28
C LYS A 253 7.05 -21.79 14.12
N ASN A 254 5.99 -21.01 13.86
CA ASN A 254 6.01 -20.01 12.79
C ASN A 254 7.03 -18.89 13.08
N ALA A 255 7.12 -18.46 14.33
CA ALA A 255 8.05 -17.41 14.76
C ALA A 255 9.51 -17.76 14.48
N ALA A 256 9.91 -19.03 14.59
CA ALA A 256 11.27 -19.45 14.24
C ALA A 256 11.61 -19.15 12.78
N GLY A 257 10.67 -19.40 11.85
CA GLY A 257 10.83 -19.07 10.43
C GLY A 257 10.83 -17.57 10.17
N GLU A 258 9.95 -16.84 10.85
CA GLU A 258 9.88 -15.37 10.75
C GLU A 258 11.17 -14.70 11.25
N LEU A 259 11.76 -15.22 12.33
CA LEU A 259 13.04 -14.75 12.87
C LEU A 259 14.21 -15.07 11.95
N ALA A 260 14.26 -16.28 11.41
CA ALA A 260 15.28 -16.68 10.45
C ALA A 260 15.26 -15.78 9.21
N TYR A 261 14.06 -15.40 8.74
CA TYR A 261 13.91 -14.44 7.64
C TYR A 261 14.25 -13.01 8.06
N GLY A 262 13.78 -12.56 9.22
CA GLY A 262 14.03 -11.21 9.74
C GLY A 262 15.49 -10.87 9.98
N GLN A 263 16.31 -11.88 10.29
CA GLN A 263 17.75 -11.75 10.51
C GLN A 263 18.57 -11.85 9.22
N GLN A 264 17.96 -12.09 8.06
CA GLN A 264 18.68 -12.14 6.80
C GLN A 264 19.23 -10.75 6.44
N PRO A 265 20.52 -10.63 6.08
CA PRO A 265 21.12 -9.37 5.70
C PRO A 265 20.38 -8.70 4.53
N GLY A 266 20.10 -7.41 4.65
CA GLY A 266 19.49 -6.60 3.58
C GLY A 266 17.97 -6.74 3.43
N VAL A 267 17.31 -7.58 4.24
CA VAL A 267 15.84 -7.66 4.25
C VAL A 267 15.23 -6.48 4.99
N PHE A 268 15.75 -6.15 6.17
CA PHE A 268 15.27 -5.03 6.97
C PHE A 268 16.35 -3.96 7.12
N ASP A 269 15.93 -2.69 7.16
CA ASP A 269 16.82 -1.55 7.33
C ASP A 269 17.29 -1.43 8.79
N ALA A 270 16.47 -1.90 9.73
CA ALA A 270 16.82 -2.04 11.15
C ALA A 270 16.12 -3.25 11.79
N ILE A 271 16.76 -3.78 12.83
CA ILE A 271 16.20 -4.80 13.72
C ILE A 271 16.15 -4.21 15.13
N LEU A 272 14.96 -4.15 15.72
CA LEU A 272 14.73 -3.69 17.09
C LEU A 272 14.42 -4.88 17.99
N VAL A 273 15.19 -5.08 19.05
CA VAL A 273 14.92 -6.14 20.04
C VAL A 273 13.98 -5.61 21.11
N ASN A 274 12.75 -6.13 21.16
CA ASN A 274 11.73 -5.68 22.12
C ASN A 274 11.87 -6.40 23.46
N GLN A 275 12.76 -5.92 24.33
CA GLN A 275 12.95 -6.46 25.68
C GLN A 275 12.06 -5.76 26.71
N VAL A 276 12.25 -4.46 26.89
CA VAL A 276 11.47 -3.61 27.78
C VAL A 276 10.80 -2.53 26.93
N VAL A 277 9.48 -2.44 27.01
CA VAL A 277 8.67 -1.61 26.11
C VAL A 277 9.16 -0.16 26.06
N ASP A 278 9.47 0.46 27.20
CA ASP A 278 9.90 1.85 27.26
C ASP A 278 11.27 2.07 26.60
N ASP A 279 12.22 1.16 26.84
CA ASP A 279 13.56 1.24 26.24
C ASP A 279 13.52 0.97 24.74
N SER A 280 12.78 -0.06 24.33
CA SER A 280 12.60 -0.39 22.92
C SER A 280 11.82 0.70 22.18
N PHE A 281 10.87 1.38 22.84
CA PHE A 281 10.19 2.53 22.26
C PHE A 281 11.13 3.73 22.09
N ARG A 282 12.01 3.98 23.05
CA ARG A 282 13.03 5.03 22.94
C ARG A 282 14.00 4.75 21.79
N GLU A 283 14.46 3.50 21.66
CA GLU A 283 15.32 3.08 20.54
C GLU A 283 14.59 3.21 19.19
N LEU A 284 13.32 2.79 19.11
CA LEU A 284 12.47 3.00 17.94
C LEU A 284 12.42 4.47 17.53
N VAL A 285 12.17 5.38 18.46
CA VAL A 285 12.12 6.82 18.18
C VAL A 285 13.45 7.34 17.64
N GLU A 286 14.58 6.89 18.19
CA GLU A 286 15.91 7.28 17.67
C GLU A 286 16.15 6.75 16.25
N THR A 287 15.76 5.51 15.95
CA THR A 287 15.79 4.98 14.58
C THR A 287 14.94 5.83 13.63
N LEU A 288 13.72 6.20 14.06
CA LEU A 288 12.81 7.01 13.25
C LEU A 288 13.34 8.43 13.00
N LYS A 289 14.00 9.06 13.99
CA LYS A 289 14.66 10.36 13.80
C LYS A 289 15.76 10.30 12.74
N GLN A 290 16.50 9.19 12.67
CA GLN A 290 17.52 8.99 11.64
C GLN A 290 16.90 8.79 10.25
N TRP A 291 15.79 8.05 10.16
CA TRP A 291 15.10 7.80 8.89
C TRP A 291 14.32 9.00 8.36
N TYR A 292 13.80 9.85 9.26
CA TYR A 292 12.97 11.00 8.93
C TYR A 292 13.53 12.28 9.56
N PRO A 293 14.73 12.75 9.14
CA PRO A 293 15.43 13.86 9.79
C PRO A 293 14.71 15.21 9.68
N THR A 294 13.79 15.35 8.74
CA THR A 294 12.97 16.55 8.53
C THR A 294 11.70 16.57 9.39
N VAL A 295 11.41 15.48 10.10
CA VAL A 295 10.20 15.31 10.92
C VAL A 295 10.54 15.58 12.38
N GLU A 296 9.86 16.55 12.99
CA GLU A 296 10.02 16.82 14.41
C GLU A 296 9.33 15.76 15.27
N LEU A 297 10.11 14.82 15.80
CA LEU A 297 9.70 13.87 16.84
C LEU A 297 10.07 14.43 18.23
N LYS A 298 9.33 15.46 18.67
CA LYS A 298 9.49 16.11 19.98
C LYS A 298 8.58 15.48 21.04
#